data_AF-A0A7R9L7D7-F1
#
_entry.id   AF-A0A7R9L7D7-F1
#
_cell.length_a   1.000
_cell.length_b   1.000
_cell.length_c   1.000
_cell.angle_alpha   90.00
_cell.angle_beta   90.00
_cell.angle_gamma   90.00
#
_symmetry.space_group_name_H-M   'P 1'
#
loop_
_entity.id
_entity.type
_entity.pdbx_description
1 polymer ?
#
loop_
_entity_poly.entity_id
_entity_poly.type
_entity_poly.pdbx_seq_one_letter_code
_entity_poly.pdbx_strand_id
1 'polypeptide(L)'
;MGMPSSLQKGVVTLLRDYEVCKEGVALTSEQARLLKLLGNQMSEFKITLDAVWESDGYFEEYVPFVRPEVSEKTDDSVKRRKTILAIFL
;
A
#
# COMPACT_ATOMS: atom_id res chain seq x y z
N MET A 1 -5.70 16.54 3.36
CA MET A 1 -5.90 16.28 4.81
C MET A 1 -4.58 16.58 5.52
N GLY A 2 -4.55 17.57 6.42
CA GLY A 2 -3.30 18.02 7.03
C GLY A 2 -2.68 16.97 7.94
N MET A 3 -1.49 16.48 7.59
CA MET A 3 -0.70 15.66 8.49
C MET A 3 -0.22 16.52 9.66
N PRO A 4 -0.18 15.99 10.88
CA PRO A 4 0.31 16.71 12.05
C PRO A 4 1.84 16.82 11.97
N SER A 5 2.35 17.66 11.07
CA SER A 5 3.77 17.88 10.84
C SER A 5 4.20 19.24 11.39
N SER A 6 5.38 19.31 11.98
CA SER A 6 6.02 20.53 12.45
C SER A 6 7.45 20.62 11.91
N LEU A 7 7.97 21.84 11.80
CA LEU A 7 9.34 22.09 11.39
C LEU A 7 10.23 22.13 12.63
N GLN A 8 11.08 21.10 12.81
CA GLN A 8 12.04 21.05 13.90
C GLN A 8 13.45 21.12 13.31
N LYS A 9 14.21 22.16 13.67
CA LYS A 9 15.60 22.36 13.18
C LYS A 9 15.71 22.31 11.65
N GLY A 10 14.70 22.81 10.93
CA GLY A 10 14.67 22.81 9.46
C GLY A 10 14.24 21.48 8.82
N VAL A 11 13.88 20.47 9.62
CA VAL A 11 13.40 19.17 9.14
C VAL A 11 11.90 19.01 9.42
N VAL A 12 11.14 18.59 8.41
CA VAL A 12 9.71 18.29 8.55
C VAL A 12 9.57 17.01 9.37
N THR A 13 8.97 17.13 10.55
CA THR A 13 8.83 16.05 11.53
C THR A 13 7.35 15.81 11.84
N LEU A 14 6.91 14.55 11.82
CA LEU A 14 5.56 14.18 12.26
C LEU A 14 5.47 14.22 13.80
N LEU A 15 4.43 14.86 14.32
CA LEU A 15 4.15 14.99 15.76
C LEU A 15 3.49 13.72 16.33
N ARG A 16 2.85 12.93 15.47
CA ARG A 16 2.21 11.64 15.80
C ARG A 16 2.14 10.78 14.55
N ASP A 17 2.03 9.48 14.75
CA ASP A 17 1.80 8.53 13.66
C ASP A 17 0.51 8.89 12.90
N TYR A 18 0.58 8.82 11.57
CA TYR A 18 -0.53 9.13 10.69
C TYR A 18 -0.63 8.05 9.62
N GLU A 19 -1.80 7.44 9.51
CA GLU A 19 -2.10 6.46 8.48
C GLU A 19 -2.44 7.16 7.17
N VAL A 20 -1.55 7.04 6.18
CA VAL A 20 -1.70 7.71 4.89
C VAL A 20 -2.68 6.98 3.99
N CYS A 21 -2.66 5.65 3.96
CA CYS A 21 -3.50 4.83 3.11
C CYS A 21 -3.67 3.42 3.67
N LYS A 22 -4.74 2.74 3.26
CA LYS A 22 -5.05 1.36 3.60
C LYS A 22 -5.03 0.47 2.37
N GLU A 23 -4.68 -0.79 2.56
CA GLU A 23 -4.81 -1.81 1.51
C GLU A 23 -6.28 -1.95 1.08
N GLY A 24 -6.53 -2.11 -0.21
CA GLY A 24 -7.88 -2.20 -0.78
C GLY A 24 -8.59 -0.86 -1.01
N VAL A 25 -8.10 0.25 -0.46
CA VAL A 25 -8.71 1.57 -0.63
C VAL A 25 -8.01 2.36 -1.74
N ALA A 26 -8.78 2.93 -2.66
CA ALA A 26 -8.26 3.79 -3.72
C ALA A 26 -7.55 5.03 -3.13
N LEU A 27 -6.32 5.28 -3.60
CA LEU A 27 -5.52 6.43 -3.18
C LEU A 27 -6.05 7.73 -3.78
N THR A 28 -6.18 8.77 -2.95
CA THR A 28 -6.37 10.14 -3.44
C THR A 28 -5.08 10.69 -4.07
N SER A 29 -5.21 11.69 -4.94
CA SER A 29 -4.06 12.34 -5.59
C SER A 29 -3.08 12.97 -4.59
N GLU A 30 -3.58 13.49 -3.47
CA GLU A 30 -2.77 14.05 -2.37
C GLU A 30 -1.93 12.95 -1.68
N GLN A 31 -2.56 11.82 -1.33
CA GLN A 31 -1.88 10.67 -0.71
C GLN A 31 -0.82 10.07 -1.65
N ALA A 32 -1.17 9.88 -2.92
CA ALA A 32 -0.24 9.35 -3.92
C ALA A 32 0.98 10.26 -4.11
N ARG A 33 0.76 11.59 -4.14
CA ARG A 33 1.86 12.57 -4.23
C ARG A 33 2.77 12.49 -3.01
N LEU A 34 2.22 12.34 -1.81
CA LEU A 34 3.04 12.19 -0.62
C LEU A 34 3.84 10.89 -0.62
N LEU A 35 3.22 9.76 -0.96
CA LEU A 35 3.92 8.46 -1.05
C LEU A 35 5.10 8.53 -2.04
N LYS A 36 4.89 9.23 -3.17
CA LYS A 36 5.95 9.52 -4.15
C LYS A 36 7.08 10.36 -3.55
N LEU A 37 6.78 11.39 -2.76
CA LEU A 37 7.77 12.23 -2.09
C LEU A 37 8.57 11.46 -1.02
N LEU A 38 7.91 10.53 -0.32
CA LEU A 38 8.53 9.68 0.69
C LEU A 38 9.28 8.47 0.09
N GLY A 39 9.18 8.25 -1.23
CA GLY A 39 9.82 7.14 -1.93
C GLY A 39 9.15 5.78 -1.72
N ASN A 40 7.94 5.74 -1.17
CA ASN A 40 7.19 4.49 -0.93
C ASN A 40 6.36 4.12 -2.18
N GLN A 41 6.74 3.04 -2.85
CA GLN A 41 6.06 2.53 -4.04
C GLN A 41 5.00 1.51 -3.64
N MET A 42 3.72 1.83 -3.88
CA MET A 42 2.58 0.97 -3.50
C MET A 42 2.16 -0.04 -4.58
N SER A 43 2.73 0.03 -5.79
CA SER A 43 2.31 -0.80 -6.92
C SER A 43 3.50 -1.51 -7.54
N GLU A 44 3.46 -2.84 -7.51
CA GLU A 44 4.30 -3.67 -8.36
C GLU A 44 3.66 -3.79 -9.75
N PHE A 45 4.38 -3.29 -10.75
CA PHE A 45 4.02 -3.51 -12.14
C PHE A 45 4.73 -4.78 -12.62
N LYS A 46 3.93 -5.74 -13.11
CA LYS A 46 4.42 -6.98 -13.70
C LYS A 46 3.90 -7.04 -15.13
N ILE A 47 4.76 -7.46 -16.05
CA ILE A 47 4.36 -7.76 -17.41
C ILE A 47 3.86 -9.20 -17.42
N THR A 48 2.63 -9.40 -17.88
CA THR A 48 2.11 -10.73 -18.19
C THR A 48 2.30 -10.94 -19.69
N LEU A 49 2.96 -12.03 -20.05
CA LEU A 49 2.96 -12.50 -21.44
C LEU A 49 1.64 -13.19 -21.66
N ASP A 50 0.92 -12.80 -22.72
CA ASP A 50 -0.34 -13.44 -23.09
C ASP A 50 -0.09 -14.56 -24.11
N ALA A 51 0.82 -14.34 -25.07
CA ALA A 51 1.24 -15.36 -26.02
C ALA A 51 2.61 -15.05 -26.63
N VAL A 52 3.27 -16.08 -27.13
CA VAL A 52 4.50 -15.98 -27.95
C VAL A 52 4.22 -16.59 -29.33
N TRP A 53 4.71 -15.91 -30.36
CA TRP A 53 4.71 -16.40 -31.74
C TRP A 53 6.12 -16.33 -32.29
N GLU A 54 6.60 -17.43 -32.87
CA GLU A 54 7.90 -17.52 -33.52
C GLU A 54 7.76 -17.65 -35.04
N SER A 55 8.78 -17.21 -35.78
CA SER A 55 8.77 -17.17 -37.25
C SER A 55 8.70 -18.53 -37.93
N ASP A 56 8.96 -19.61 -37.19
CA ASP A 56 8.81 -21.00 -37.64
C ASP A 56 7.36 -21.51 -37.56
N GLY A 57 6.43 -20.68 -37.08
CA GLY A 57 5.02 -21.00 -36.92
C GLY A 57 4.65 -21.56 -35.55
N TYR A 58 5.59 -21.62 -34.60
CA TYR A 58 5.29 -21.97 -33.22
C TYR A 58 4.45 -20.87 -32.54
N PHE A 59 3.39 -21.30 -31.84
CA PHE A 59 2.51 -20.42 -31.07
C PHE A 59 2.20 -21.08 -29.73
N GLU A 60 2.42 -20.34 -28.65
CA GLU A 60 2.09 -20.75 -27.28
C GLU A 60 1.32 -19.63 -26.58
N GLU A 61 0.18 -19.97 -25.99
CA GLU A 61 -0.63 -19.06 -25.18
C GLU A 61 -0.33 -19.30 -23.69
N TYR A 62 -0.10 -18.21 -22.95
CA TYR A 62 0.17 -18.25 -21.52
C TYR A 62 -1.10 -17.97 -20.73
N VAL A 63 -1.25 -18.67 -19.61
CA VAL A 63 -2.34 -18.39 -18.67
C VAL A 63 -2.13 -17.03 -18.01
N PRO A 64 -3.10 -16.12 -18.09
CA PRO A 64 -2.98 -14.80 -17.48
C PRO A 64 -2.87 -14.93 -15.96
N PHE A 65 -1.97 -14.15 -15.37
CA PHE A 65 -1.83 -14.09 -13.93
C PHE A 65 -3.06 -13.40 -13.31
N VAL A 66 -3.92 -14.19 -12.67
CA VAL A 66 -5.07 -13.67 -11.90
C VAL A 66 -4.57 -13.21 -10.53
N ARG A 67 -4.73 -11.91 -10.24
CA ARG A 67 -4.47 -11.40 -8.88
C ARG A 67 -5.55 -11.96 -7.95
N PRO A 68 -5.20 -12.55 -6.79
CA PRO A 68 -6.21 -12.91 -5.80
C PRO A 68 -6.95 -11.65 -5.33
N GLU A 69 -8.28 -11.70 -5.34
CA GLU A 69 -9.13 -10.64 -4.80
C GLU A 69 -8.91 -10.56 -3.28
N VAL A 70 -8.46 -9.41 -2.80
CA VAL A 70 -8.27 -9.15 -1.37
C VAL A 70 -9.64 -8.88 -0.75
N SER A 71 -10.11 -9.82 0.08
CA SER A 71 -11.34 -9.64 0.86
C SER A 71 -11.15 -8.50 1.86
N GLU A 72 -11.96 -7.44 1.77
CA GLU A 72 -12.02 -6.36 2.74
C GLU A 72 -12.30 -6.91 4.14
N LYS A 73 -11.26 -6.96 4.99
CA LYS A 73 -11.44 -7.08 6.43
C LYS A 73 -11.43 -5.67 7.01
N THR A 74 -12.61 -5.18 7.35
CA THR A 74 -12.79 -4.03 8.25
C THR A 74 -12.25 -4.42 9.62
N ASP A 75 -10.97 -4.14 9.86
CA ASP A 75 -10.35 -4.36 11.17
C ASP A 75 -10.72 -3.21 12.13
N ASP A 76 -11.76 -3.48 12.93
CA ASP A 76 -12.09 -2.82 14.19
C ASP A 76 -10.95 -3.00 15.23
N SER A 77 -9.84 -2.28 15.08
CA SER A 77 -8.71 -2.35 16.02
C SER A 77 -8.28 -1.00 16.58
N VAL A 78 -9.23 -0.23 17.11
CA VAL A 78 -8.95 0.77 18.17
C VAL A 78 -8.81 0.10 19.55
N LYS A 79 -8.99 -1.23 19.68
CA LYS A 79 -9.18 -1.88 20.99
C LYS A 79 -7.95 -2.55 21.64
N ARG A 80 -6.74 -2.46 21.08
CA ARG A 80 -5.53 -3.08 21.70
C ARG A 80 -4.64 -2.15 22.53
N ARG A 81 -5.02 -0.89 22.77
CA ARG A 81 -4.31 -0.03 23.74
C ARG A 81 -4.83 -0.11 25.17
N LYS A 82 -5.85 -0.92 25.46
CA LYS A 82 -6.42 -1.04 26.82
C LYS A 82 -6.05 -2.32 27.59
N THR A 83 -5.46 -3.33 26.96
CA THR A 83 -5.18 -4.62 27.64
C THR A 83 -3.76 -4.74 28.19
N ILE A 84 -2.77 -4.03 27.64
CA ILE A 84 -1.38 -4.14 28.14
C ILE A 84 -1.19 -3.45 29.50
N LEU A 85 -2.06 -2.51 29.89
CA LEU A 85 -2.00 -1.90 31.23
C LEU A 85 -2.69 -2.72 32.32
N ALA A 86 -3.31 -3.87 32.02
CA ALA A 86 -4.15 -4.58 32.98
C ALA A 86 -3.57 -5.88 33.56
N ILE A 87 -2.49 -6.47 33.01
CA ILE A 87 -2.03 -7.81 33.47
C ILE A 87 -0.49 -7.94 33.45
N PHE A 88 0.20 -6.93 33.96
CA PHE A 88 1.45 -7.16 34.70
C PHE A 88 1.22 -6.48 36.06
N LEU A 89 0.91 -7.10 37.20
CA LEU A 89 1.32 -8.39 37.76
C LEU A 89 2.76 -8.79 37.42
#